data_AF-A0A942IA27-F1
#
_entry.id   AF-A0A942IA27-F1
#
_cell.length_a   1.000
_cell.length_b   1.000
_cell.length_c   1.000
_cell.angle_alpha   90.00
_cell.angle_beta   90.00
_cell.angle_gamma   90.00
#
_symmetry.space_group_name_H-M   'P 1'
#
loop_
_entity.id
_entity.type
_entity.pdbx_description
1 polymer ?
#
loop_
_entity_poly.entity_id
_entity_poly.type
_entity_poly.pdbx_seq_one_letter_code
_entity_poly.pdbx_strand_id
1 'polypeptide(L)'
;MIEYDVLKQLIKYVPETGKFYEWRQVTNELTEPEMKWVESKPVRSALGKKVIEVNSLVFEPDKLAFYYQTGRYPAVNKVIHLNGDVTDNRWSNLKLDGGFKYGDVYKDEAANKYVAFIKVNEVRAHLGMFYTKEAAEKELSRSLAKLALLNK
;
A
#
# COMPACT_ATOMS: atom_id res chain seq x y z
N MET A 1 -11.93 6.18 6.39
CA MET A 1 -10.96 5.72 5.37
C MET A 1 -11.49 6.25 4.05
N ILE A 2 -10.72 7.04 3.31
CA ILE A 2 -11.15 7.51 1.99
C ILE A 2 -11.11 6.32 1.03
N GLU A 3 -12.16 6.18 0.22
CA GLU A 3 -12.23 5.12 -0.77
C GLU A 3 -11.22 5.38 -1.90
N TYR A 4 -10.67 4.30 -2.47
CA TYR A 4 -9.57 4.38 -3.44
C TYR A 4 -9.88 5.28 -4.64
N ASP A 5 -11.12 5.21 -5.13
CA ASP A 5 -11.57 5.97 -6.29
C ASP A 5 -11.67 7.46 -6.01
N VAL A 6 -12.06 7.84 -4.78
CA VAL A 6 -12.05 9.24 -4.34
C VAL A 6 -10.61 9.74 -4.21
N LEU A 7 -9.70 8.92 -3.69
CA LEU A 7 -8.28 9.31 -3.58
C LEU A 7 -7.65 9.60 -4.94
N LYS A 8 -7.96 8.79 -5.97
CA LYS A 8 -7.48 9.00 -7.35
C LYS A 8 -7.96 10.29 -8.00
N GLN A 9 -9.09 10.83 -7.56
CA GLN A 9 -9.59 12.13 -8.03
C GLN A 9 -8.79 13.29 -7.43
N LEU A 10 -8.20 13.09 -6.24
CA LEU A 10 -7.51 14.14 -5.48
C LEU A 10 -5.99 14.12 -5.67
N ILE A 11 -5.40 12.93 -5.82
CA ILE A 11 -3.95 12.76 -5.97
C ILE A 11 -3.62 11.77 -7.09
N LYS A 12 -2.54 12.05 -7.82
CA LYS A 12 -1.95 11.21 -8.86
C LYS A 12 -0.56 10.80 -8.44
N TYR A 13 -0.14 9.62 -8.90
CA TYR A 13 1.20 9.09 -8.71
C TYR A 13 1.80 8.73 -10.06
N VAL A 14 3.07 9.09 -10.28
CA VAL A 14 3.84 8.78 -11.49
C VAL A 14 4.92 7.74 -11.14
N PRO A 15 4.76 6.46 -11.52
CA PRO A 15 5.61 5.36 -11.05
C PRO A 15 7.09 5.50 -11.41
N GLU A 16 7.37 6.07 -12.58
CA GLU A 16 8.71 6.21 -13.15
C GLU A 16 9.53 7.26 -12.40
N THR A 17 8.86 8.24 -11.80
CA THR A 17 9.51 9.35 -11.09
C THR A 17 9.33 9.28 -9.57
N GLY A 18 8.36 8.50 -9.09
CA GLY A 18 7.99 8.44 -7.68
C GLY A 18 7.25 9.67 -7.18
N LYS A 19 6.87 10.59 -8.09
CA LYS A 19 6.25 11.87 -7.74
C LYS A 19 4.74 11.76 -7.60
N PHE A 20 4.21 12.61 -6.74
CA PHE A 20 2.79 12.77 -6.53
C PHE A 20 2.33 14.14 -6.99
N TYR A 21 1.11 14.22 -7.51
CA TYR A 21 0.49 15.47 -7.94
C TYR A 21 -0.89 15.57 -7.33
N GLU A 22 -1.24 16.71 -6.76
CA GLU A 22 -2.54 16.93 -6.13
C GLU A 22 -3.39 17.89 -6.97
N TRP A 23 -4.70 17.63 -6.98
CA TRP A 23 -5.67 18.52 -7.59
C TRP A 23 -5.99 19.65 -6.60
N ARG A 24 -5.40 20.83 -6.82
CA ARG A 24 -5.53 21.97 -5.91
C ARG A 24 -5.90 23.24 -6.66
N GLN A 25 -6.59 24.12 -5.95
CA GLN A 25 -6.77 25.50 -6.38
C GLN A 25 -5.45 26.24 -6.17
N VAL A 26 -4.95 26.85 -7.23
CA VAL A 26 -3.77 27.70 -7.19
C VAL A 26 -4.25 29.13 -7.33
N THR A 27 -4.06 29.90 -6.26
CA THR A 27 -4.27 31.34 -6.25
C THR A 27 -2.93 32.03 -6.47
N ASN A 28 -2.87 32.96 -7.41
CA ASN A 28 -1.75 33.89 -7.53
C ASN A 28 -2.29 35.29 -7.26
N GLU A 29 -1.49 36.20 -6.68
CA GLU A 29 -1.96 37.54 -6.29
C GLU A 29 -2.52 38.36 -7.45
N LEU A 30 -2.17 37.99 -8.70
CA LEU A 30 -2.49 38.72 -9.92
C LEU A 30 -3.47 38.00 -10.85
N THR A 31 -3.91 36.77 -10.53
CA THR A 31 -4.75 35.98 -11.43
C THR A 31 -5.94 35.35 -10.71
N GLU A 32 -7.01 35.11 -11.46
CA GLU A 32 -8.15 34.36 -10.94
C GLU A 32 -7.72 32.96 -10.46
N PRO A 33 -8.34 32.43 -9.39
CA PRO A 33 -8.04 31.10 -8.90
C PRO A 33 -8.30 30.03 -9.96
N GLU A 34 -7.30 29.16 -10.20
CA GLU A 34 -7.41 28.08 -11.19
C GLU A 34 -7.19 26.71 -10.53
N MET A 35 -7.97 25.70 -10.93
CA MET A 35 -7.75 24.32 -10.50
C MET A 35 -6.75 23.62 -11.41
N LYS A 36 -5.67 23.08 -10.84
CA LYS A 36 -4.68 22.30 -11.60
C LYS A 36 -3.97 21.23 -10.77
N TRP A 37 -3.29 20.32 -11.47
CA TRP A 37 -2.39 19.34 -10.87
C TRP A 37 -1.08 19.99 -10.48
N VAL A 38 -0.72 19.93 -9.20
CA VAL A 38 0.50 20.52 -8.64
C VAL A 38 1.31 19.43 -7.96
N GLU A 39 2.63 19.40 -8.16
CA GLU A 39 3.50 18.43 -7.47
C GLU A 39 3.33 18.55 -5.95
N SER A 40 2.96 17.45 -5.32
CA SER A 40 2.81 17.35 -3.88
C SER A 40 4.17 17.45 -3.21
N LYS A 41 4.25 18.30 -2.19
CA LYS A 41 5.46 18.44 -1.37
C LYS A 41 5.22 17.74 -0.03
N PRO A 42 6.05 16.73 0.33
CA PRO A 42 5.91 16.09 1.63
C PRO A 42 6.08 17.10 2.76
N VAL A 43 5.15 17.10 3.70
CA VAL A 43 5.21 17.88 4.94
C VAL A 43 5.76 17.03 6.07
N ARG A 44 6.20 17.66 7.17
CA ARG A 44 6.58 16.92 8.38
C ARG A 44 5.34 16.71 9.26
N SER A 45 5.07 15.47 9.61
CA SER A 45 4.05 15.16 10.63
C SER A 45 4.52 15.60 12.02
N ALA A 46 3.60 15.62 13.00
CA ALA A 46 3.92 15.89 14.41
C ALA A 46 5.00 14.95 14.99
N LEU A 47 5.18 13.76 14.40
CA LEU A 47 6.20 12.78 14.77
C LEU A 47 7.50 12.94 13.97
N GLY A 48 7.64 14.01 13.18
CA GLY A 48 8.84 14.33 12.39
C GLY A 48 8.99 13.55 11.08
N LYS A 49 8.04 12.66 10.73
CA LYS A 49 8.06 11.87 9.49
C LYS A 49 7.63 12.71 8.29
N LYS A 50 8.22 12.44 7.11
CA LYS A 50 7.76 13.02 5.84
C LYS A 50 6.47 12.31 5.39
N VAL A 51 5.42 13.09 5.16
CA VAL A 51 4.08 12.59 4.81
C VAL A 51 3.45 13.45 3.71
N ILE A 52 2.54 12.87 2.95
CA ILE A 52 1.70 13.60 2.00
C ILE A 52 0.33 13.79 2.63
N GLU A 53 -0.15 15.02 2.65
CA GLU A 53 -1.46 15.37 3.16
C GLU A 53 -2.42 15.63 2.01
N VAL A 54 -3.53 14.90 1.99
CA VAL A 54 -4.60 15.03 0.99
C VAL A 54 -5.92 15.13 1.73
N ASN A 55 -6.60 16.26 1.60
CA ASN A 55 -7.92 16.50 2.22
C ASN A 55 -7.96 16.13 3.72
N SER A 56 -6.99 16.64 4.50
CA SER A 56 -6.80 16.36 5.94
C SER A 56 -6.47 14.91 6.31
N LEU A 57 -6.20 14.03 5.33
CA LEU A 57 -5.68 12.70 5.55
C LEU A 57 -4.19 12.66 5.27
N VAL A 58 -3.45 11.93 6.10
CA VAL A 58 -1.99 11.88 6.08
C VAL A 58 -1.54 10.49 5.62
N PHE A 59 -0.70 10.44 4.59
CA PHE A 59 -0.18 9.21 4.00
C PHE A 59 1.35 9.17 4.01
N GLU A 60 1.92 8.00 4.27
CA GLU A 60 3.35 7.77 4.06
C GLU A 60 3.60 7.61 2.53
N PRO A 61 4.54 8.35 1.91
CA PRO A 61 4.67 8.40 0.45
C PRO A 61 4.95 7.05 -0.21
N ASP A 62 5.79 6.24 0.43
CA ASP A 62 6.15 4.88 0.04
C ASP A 62 4.94 3.92 0.05
N LYS A 63 4.13 3.98 1.11
CA LYS A 63 2.90 3.19 1.23
C LYS A 63 1.83 3.66 0.25
N LEU A 64 1.75 4.97 0.01
CA LEU A 64 0.85 5.55 -0.97
C LEU A 64 1.23 5.12 -2.39
N ALA A 65 2.51 5.14 -2.75
CA ALA A 65 3.00 4.61 -4.03
C ALA A 65 2.60 3.14 -4.22
N PHE A 66 2.81 2.32 -3.17
CA PHE A 66 2.37 0.92 -3.17
C PHE A 66 0.86 0.78 -3.37
N TYR A 67 0.07 1.64 -2.71
CA TYR A 67 -1.38 1.62 -2.85
C TYR A 67 -1.83 1.96 -4.27
N TYR A 68 -1.17 2.92 -4.92
CA TYR A 68 -1.46 3.28 -6.32
C TYR A 68 -1.13 2.15 -7.29
N GLN A 69 -0.05 1.40 -7.06
CA GLN A 69 0.36 0.32 -7.97
C GLN A 69 -0.38 -0.99 -7.74
N THR A 70 -0.77 -1.27 -6.50
CA THR A 70 -1.32 -2.58 -6.11
C THR A 70 -2.81 -2.54 -5.79
N GLY A 71 -3.40 -1.35 -5.64
CA GLY A 71 -4.75 -1.17 -5.11
C GLY A 71 -4.89 -1.55 -3.63
N ARG A 72 -3.77 -1.81 -2.93
CA ARG A 72 -3.76 -2.21 -1.51
C ARG A 72 -2.81 -1.36 -0.66
N TYR A 73 -3.34 -0.79 0.41
CA TYR A 73 -2.51 -0.03 1.34
C TYR A 73 -1.74 -1.00 2.26
N PRO A 74 -0.40 -0.94 2.33
CA PRO A 74 0.40 -1.81 3.19
C PRO A 74 0.36 -1.30 4.65
N ALA A 75 -0.75 -1.52 5.36
CA ALA A 75 -0.96 -0.99 6.70
C ALA A 75 0.07 -1.50 7.73
N VAL A 76 0.37 -2.79 7.71
CA VAL A 76 1.27 -3.49 8.65
C VAL A 76 2.66 -3.78 8.08
N ASN A 77 2.80 -3.75 6.76
CA ASN A 77 4.07 -4.02 6.11
C ASN A 77 4.93 -2.76 6.03
N LYS A 78 6.23 -2.95 6.24
CA LYS A 78 7.21 -1.93 5.93
C LYS A 78 7.47 -1.96 4.43
N VAL A 79 7.44 -0.80 3.78
CA VAL A 79 7.96 -0.65 2.42
C VAL A 79 9.46 -0.34 2.55
N ILE A 80 10.27 -1.04 1.77
CA ILE A 80 11.72 -0.91 1.72
C ILE A 80 12.09 -0.24 0.40
N HIS A 81 12.97 0.75 0.49
CA HIS A 81 13.65 1.39 -0.63
C HIS A 81 14.92 0.61 -0.96
N LEU A 82 15.02 0.06 -2.17
CA LEU A 82 16.11 -0.83 -2.58
C LEU A 82 17.46 -0.10 -2.62
N ASN A 83 17.47 1.17 -3.00
CA ASN A 83 18.67 2.01 -3.02
C ASN A 83 19.02 2.62 -1.65
N GLY A 84 18.23 2.37 -0.60
CA GLY A 84 18.40 2.97 0.73
C GLY A 84 17.99 4.44 0.85
N ASP A 85 17.60 5.10 -0.25
CA ASP A 85 17.07 6.45 -0.23
C ASP A 85 15.56 6.44 0.02
N VAL A 86 15.17 6.81 1.25
CA VAL A 86 13.78 6.87 1.71
C VAL A 86 12.94 7.93 0.99
N THR A 87 13.54 8.79 0.17
CA THR A 87 12.83 9.81 -0.62
C THR A 87 12.53 9.37 -2.04
N ASP A 88 13.16 8.30 -2.51
CA ASP A 88 13.00 7.78 -3.86
C ASP A 88 11.82 6.80 -3.95
N ASN A 89 10.63 7.35 -4.13
CA ASN A 89 9.38 6.58 -4.17
C ASN A 89 9.05 6.01 -5.56
N ARG A 90 10.04 5.85 -6.46
CA ARG A 90 9.84 5.18 -7.76
C ARG A 90 9.38 3.75 -7.54
N TRP A 91 8.42 3.28 -8.33
CA TRP A 91 7.86 1.94 -8.14
C TRP A 91 8.93 0.84 -8.25
N SER A 92 9.86 0.99 -9.18
CA SER A 92 11.00 0.09 -9.36
C SER A 92 11.97 0.05 -8.17
N ASN A 93 11.91 1.04 -7.27
CA ASN A 93 12.76 1.15 -6.09
C ASN A 93 12.07 0.67 -4.80
N LEU A 94 10.80 0.29 -4.84
CA LEU A 94 10.04 -0.09 -3.65
C LEU A 94 9.76 -1.59 -3.59
N LYS A 95 9.85 -2.18 -2.39
CA LYS A 95 9.48 -3.58 -2.11
C LYS A 95 8.84 -3.72 -0.74
N LEU A 96 7.93 -4.67 -0.53
CA LEU A 96 7.46 -4.99 0.81
C LEU A 96 8.48 -5.83 1.58
N ASP A 97 8.77 -5.41 2.81
CA ASP A 97 9.49 -6.23 3.78
C ASP A 97 8.61 -7.43 4.19
N GLY A 98 9.11 -8.63 3.91
CA GLY A 98 8.47 -9.90 4.33
C GLY A 98 7.18 -10.30 3.62
N GLY A 99 6.85 -9.74 2.44
CA GLY A 99 5.62 -10.08 1.70
C GLY A 99 4.34 -9.55 2.38
N PHE A 100 3.17 -9.70 1.77
CA PHE A 100 1.92 -9.19 2.37
C PHE A 100 1.56 -9.97 3.65
N LYS A 101 1.63 -9.32 4.83
CA LYS A 101 1.26 -9.92 6.14
C LYS A 101 -0.25 -10.15 6.32
N TYR A 102 -1.01 -10.16 5.22
CA TYR A 102 -2.42 -10.54 5.22
C TYR A 102 -2.63 -12.05 5.34
N GLY A 103 -1.60 -12.82 5.68
CA GLY A 103 -1.66 -14.26 5.90
C GLY A 103 -0.28 -14.86 6.09
N ASP A 104 -0.23 -16.09 6.58
CA ASP A 104 1.03 -16.81 6.82
C ASP A 104 0.80 -18.33 6.75
N VAL A 105 1.89 -19.07 6.65
CA VAL A 105 1.95 -20.53 6.68
C VAL A 105 2.84 -20.95 7.84
N TYR A 106 2.28 -21.74 8.77
CA TYR A 106 3.04 -22.32 9.87
C TYR A 106 2.79 -23.82 9.96
N LYS A 107 3.74 -24.55 10.55
CA LYS A 107 3.59 -25.99 10.80
C LYS A 107 2.85 -26.20 12.12
N ASP A 108 1.76 -26.95 12.08
CA ASP A 108 1.11 -27.51 13.25
C ASP A 108 1.76 -28.86 13.56
N GLU A 109 2.53 -28.91 14.64
CA GLU A 109 3.28 -30.11 15.03
C GLU A 109 2.36 -31.25 15.52
N ALA A 110 1.20 -30.92 16.08
CA ALA A 110 0.26 -31.94 16.57
C ALA A 110 -0.45 -32.65 15.41
N ALA A 111 -0.85 -31.88 14.39
CA ALA A 111 -1.47 -32.42 13.19
C ALA A 111 -0.45 -32.91 12.14
N ASN A 112 0.84 -32.60 12.33
CA ASN A 112 1.92 -32.75 11.33
C ASN A 112 1.52 -32.23 9.94
N LYS A 113 0.91 -31.04 9.92
CA LYS A 113 0.40 -30.36 8.70
C LYS A 113 0.78 -28.89 8.71
N TYR A 114 0.88 -28.30 7.54
CA TYR A 114 1.07 -26.87 7.33
C TYR A 114 -0.29 -26.18 7.26
N VAL A 115 -0.50 -25.18 8.10
CA VAL A 115 -1.74 -24.39 8.17
C VAL A 115 -1.53 -23.10 7.41
N ALA A 116 -2.37 -22.84 6.41
CA ALA A 116 -2.44 -21.55 5.74
C ALA A 116 -3.62 -20.74 6.27
N PHE A 117 -3.41 -19.45 6.50
CA PHE A 117 -4.48 -18.54 6.86
C PHE A 117 -4.24 -17.17 6.25
N ILE A 118 -5.31 -16.38 6.19
CA ILE A 118 -5.29 -14.96 5.84
C ILE A 118 -5.95 -14.13 6.93
N LYS A 119 -5.66 -12.84 6.97
CA LYS A 119 -6.26 -11.86 7.86
C LYS A 119 -6.96 -10.80 6.99
N VAL A 120 -8.28 -10.68 7.13
CA VAL A 120 -9.12 -9.71 6.41
C VAL A 120 -9.91 -8.94 7.45
N ASN A 121 -9.80 -7.61 7.45
CA ASN A 121 -10.47 -6.73 8.43
C ASN A 121 -10.23 -7.17 9.88
N GLU A 122 -8.98 -7.44 10.23
CA GLU A 122 -8.56 -7.96 11.54
C GLU A 122 -9.04 -9.39 11.89
N VAL A 123 -9.91 -10.00 11.08
CA VAL A 123 -10.41 -11.36 11.29
C VAL A 123 -9.53 -12.37 10.55
N ARG A 124 -9.13 -13.43 11.26
CA ARG A 124 -8.39 -14.55 10.69
C ARG A 124 -9.34 -15.50 9.98
N ALA A 125 -9.09 -15.77 8.71
CA ALA A 125 -9.76 -16.84 7.95
C ALA A 125 -8.75 -17.95 7.62
N HIS A 126 -9.05 -19.17 8.07
CA HIS A 126 -8.26 -20.34 7.75
C HIS A 126 -8.52 -20.77 6.30
N LEU A 127 -7.45 -20.96 5.53
CA LEU A 127 -7.51 -21.41 4.14
C LEU A 127 -7.47 -22.93 4.03
N GLY A 128 -6.86 -23.59 5.02
CA GLY A 128 -6.80 -25.04 5.10
C GLY A 128 -5.55 -25.55 5.82
N MET A 129 -5.47 -26.88 5.91
CA MET A 129 -4.31 -27.62 6.39
C MET A 129 -3.78 -28.52 5.27
N PHE A 130 -2.47 -28.53 5.08
CA PHE A 130 -1.81 -29.17 3.94
C PHE A 130 -0.68 -30.07 4.44
N TYR A 131 -0.36 -31.14 3.72
CA TYR A 131 0.76 -32.02 4.09
C TYR A 131 2.14 -31.41 3.80
N THR A 132 2.22 -30.49 2.83
CA THR A 132 3.48 -29.83 2.45
C THR A 132 3.38 -28.33 2.60
N LYS A 133 4.54 -27.69 2.82
CA LYS A 133 4.64 -26.24 2.93
C LYS A 133 4.29 -25.56 1.62
N GLU A 134 4.75 -26.09 0.48
CA GLU A 134 4.50 -25.46 -0.82
C GLU A 134 3.00 -25.44 -1.17
N ALA A 135 2.25 -26.49 -0.79
CA ALA A 135 0.81 -26.54 -1.03
C ALA A 135 0.05 -25.46 -0.22
N ALA A 136 0.45 -25.25 1.03
CA ALA A 136 -0.09 -24.19 1.88
C ALA A 136 0.25 -22.80 1.34
N GLU A 137 1.50 -22.57 0.92
CA GLU A 137 1.95 -21.30 0.34
C GLU A 137 1.26 -20.99 -0.99
N LYS A 138 1.00 -22.02 -1.80
CA LYS A 138 0.25 -21.90 -3.06
C LYS A 138 -1.20 -21.46 -2.80
N GLU A 139 -1.87 -22.07 -1.82
CA GLU A 139 -3.25 -21.68 -1.49
C GLU A 139 -3.33 -20.28 -0.86
N LEU A 140 -2.36 -19.92 -0.02
CA LEU A 140 -2.19 -18.56 0.49
C LEU A 140 -2.07 -17.55 -0.66
N SER A 141 -1.18 -17.82 -1.61
CA SER A 141 -0.97 -16.96 -2.79
C SER A 141 -2.23 -16.81 -3.63
N ARG A 142 -2.94 -17.93 -3.88
CA ARG A 142 -4.20 -17.95 -4.63
C ARG A 142 -5.29 -17.14 -3.92
N SER A 143 -5.43 -17.31 -2.61
CA SER A 143 -6.43 -16.61 -1.81
C SER A 143 -6.15 -15.12 -1.74
N LEU A 144 -4.88 -14.72 -1.57
CA LEU A 144 -4.46 -13.33 -1.65
C LEU A 144 -4.74 -12.71 -3.02
N ALA A 145 -4.57 -13.45 -4.11
CA ALA A 145 -4.93 -13.02 -5.47
C ALA A 145 -6.44 -12.89 -5.66
N LYS A 146 -7.24 -13.84 -5.16
CA LYS A 146 -8.71 -13.78 -5.23
C LYS A 146 -9.29 -12.61 -4.44
N LEU A 147 -8.78 -12.36 -3.24
CA LEU A 147 -9.09 -11.16 -2.48
C LEU A 147 -8.71 -9.87 -3.22
N ALA A 148 -7.78 -9.93 -4.19
CA ALA A 148 -7.37 -8.74 -4.94
C ALA A 148 -8.36 -8.42 -6.06
N LEU A 149 -9.13 -9.42 -6.50
CA LEU A 149 -10.14 -9.30 -7.54
C LEU A 149 -11.51 -8.92 -6.97
N LEU A 150 -11.83 -9.33 -5.74
CA LEU A 150 -13.12 -9.06 -5.08
C LEU A 150 -13.26 -7.62 -4.55
N ASN A 151 -12.15 -6.91 -4.37
CA ASN A 151 -12.13 -5.54 -3.85
C ASN A 151 -11.86 -4.50 -4.97
N LYS A 152 -12.18 -4.84 -6.22
CA LYS A 152 -12.18 -3.93 -7.38
C LYS A 152 -13.62 -3.61 -7.75
#